data_AF-A0A090FSM9-F1
#
_entry.id   AF-A0A090FSM9-F1
#
_cell.length_a   1.000
_cell.length_b   1.000
_cell.length_c   1.000
_cell.angle_alpha   90.00
_cell.angle_beta   90.00
_cell.angle_gamma   90.00
#
_symmetry.space_group_name_H-M   'P 1'
#
loop_
_entity.id
_entity.type
_entity.pdbx_description
1 polymer ?
#
loop_
_entity_poly.entity_id
_entity_poly.type
_entity_poly.pdbx_seq_one_letter_code
_entity_poly.pdbx_strand_id
1 'polypeptide(L)'
;MLQGGCMANSFSRIISAIFGNPVSKLNADAVRSPWPSGLQYLFIEPSRKDVWEALDGWKWIGLDGLEPGAVSAFGDVFFRAPDGSVKLLDMVGGRLTQVSETWSALTDQLNDPDRRNELLLAGLATAARKKGLVLGAGECYDFEKPPVLGGEMSVAQINKTFFVVKVHIAGQIHRQVKDLPPGTKINKVTIGNR
;
A
#
# COMPACT_ATOMS: atom_id res chain seq x y z
N MET A 1 -23.40 -52.15 -51.42
CA MET A 1 -22.94 -50.77 -51.70
C MET A 1 -23.61 -49.86 -50.71
N LEU A 2 -23.00 -49.04 -49.88
CA LEU A 2 -21.63 -48.69 -49.48
C LEU A 2 -21.83 -48.23 -48.01
N GLN A 3 -21.14 -48.82 -47.02
CA GLN A 3 -19.92 -48.29 -46.39
C GLN A 3 -20.05 -46.83 -45.91
N GLY A 4 -19.60 -46.44 -44.71
CA GLY A 4 -18.77 -47.05 -43.67
C GLY A 4 -18.85 -46.14 -42.43
N GLY A 5 -18.66 -46.63 -41.20
CA GLY A 5 -17.35 -46.87 -40.58
C GLY A 5 -16.86 -45.55 -39.95
N CYS A 6 -16.30 -45.46 -38.73
CA CYS A 6 -15.73 -46.44 -37.82
C CYS A 6 -15.49 -45.71 -36.47
N MET A 7 -15.72 -46.36 -35.31
CA MET A 7 -14.69 -46.81 -34.33
C MET A 7 -13.96 -45.71 -33.55
N ALA A 8 -13.56 -45.86 -32.28
CA ALA A 8 -13.50 -46.97 -31.34
C ALA A 8 -13.22 -46.37 -29.94
N ASN A 9 -13.86 -46.84 -28.87
CA ASN A 9 -13.31 -47.79 -27.87
C ASN A 9 -11.97 -47.34 -27.27
N SER A 10 -11.81 -47.10 -25.96
CA SER A 10 -12.06 -47.97 -24.79
C SER A 10 -10.70 -48.03 -24.06
N PHE A 11 -10.68 -48.02 -22.73
CA PHE A 11 -10.12 -49.10 -21.91
C PHE A 11 -9.96 -48.64 -20.45
N SER A 12 -10.29 -49.58 -19.57
CA SER A 12 -10.48 -49.50 -18.13
C SER A 12 -9.25 -50.03 -17.37
N ARG A 13 -9.03 -49.61 -16.10
CA ARG A 13 -9.12 -50.48 -14.87
C ARG A 13 -8.43 -49.89 -13.60
N ILE A 14 -9.22 -49.81 -12.49
CA ILE A 14 -9.07 -50.29 -11.08
C ILE A 14 -7.76 -49.89 -10.30
N ILE A 15 -7.71 -49.32 -9.07
CA ILE A 15 -7.97 -49.88 -7.70
C ILE A 15 -8.00 -48.76 -6.63
N SER A 16 -8.75 -49.02 -5.56
CA SER A 16 -9.08 -48.18 -4.39
C SER A 16 -8.01 -48.11 -3.29
N ALA A 17 -8.09 -47.03 -2.48
CA ALA A 17 -8.07 -47.01 -1.00
C ALA A 17 -6.91 -46.29 -0.24
N ILE A 18 -7.36 -45.37 0.62
CA ILE A 18 -6.84 -44.97 1.96
C ILE A 18 -5.56 -44.11 2.01
N PHE A 19 -5.72 -42.81 2.29
CA PHE A 19 -5.13 -42.06 3.43
C PHE A 19 -5.44 -40.56 3.31
N GLY A 20 -5.99 -39.95 4.37
CA GLY A 20 -5.63 -38.61 4.82
C GLY A 20 -6.33 -37.36 4.23
N ASN A 21 -7.33 -36.87 4.97
CA ASN A 21 -7.75 -35.47 5.16
C ASN A 21 -8.21 -34.58 3.97
N PRO A 22 -9.22 -33.71 4.21
CA PRO A 22 -9.76 -32.84 3.17
C PRO A 22 -8.70 -31.82 2.76
N VAL A 23 -8.50 -31.74 1.45
CA VAL A 23 -7.76 -30.71 0.72
C VAL A 23 -7.91 -29.37 1.43
N SER A 24 -6.83 -28.94 2.08
CA SER A 24 -6.59 -27.57 2.48
C SER A 24 -6.85 -26.70 1.26
N LYS A 25 -7.93 -25.91 1.32
CA LYS A 25 -8.32 -24.96 0.29
C LYS A 25 -7.12 -24.09 -0.09
N LEU A 26 -6.75 -24.21 -1.36
CA LEU A 26 -5.97 -23.28 -2.17
C LEU A 26 -4.82 -22.57 -1.46
N ASN A 27 -3.61 -23.09 -1.69
CA ASN A 27 -2.45 -22.23 -1.90
C ASN A 27 -2.76 -21.36 -3.13
N ALA A 28 -3.41 -20.22 -2.91
CA ALA A 28 -3.40 -19.14 -3.88
C ALA A 28 -1.94 -18.72 -4.02
N ASP A 29 -1.43 -18.78 -5.24
CA ASP A 29 -0.10 -18.33 -5.61
C ASP A 29 0.24 -17.05 -4.84
N ALA A 30 1.14 -17.16 -3.86
CA ALA A 30 1.65 -16.01 -3.15
C ALA A 30 2.38 -15.17 -4.20
N VAL A 31 1.70 -14.14 -4.72
CA VAL A 31 2.31 -13.12 -5.56
C VAL A 31 3.51 -12.63 -4.79
N ARG A 32 4.73 -13.00 -5.24
CA ARG A 32 5.96 -12.56 -4.59
C ARG A 32 5.88 -11.04 -4.49
N SER A 33 6.10 -10.52 -3.28
CA SER A 33 6.17 -9.08 -3.06
C SER A 33 7.09 -8.47 -4.13
N PRO A 34 6.67 -7.42 -4.84
CA PRO A 34 7.43 -6.88 -5.96
C PRO A 34 8.77 -6.26 -5.53
N TRP A 35 9.01 -6.17 -4.21
CA TRP A 35 10.16 -5.53 -3.62
C TRP A 35 11.28 -6.50 -3.24
N PRO A 36 12.56 -6.11 -3.42
CA PRO A 36 13.69 -6.85 -2.89
C PRO A 36 13.51 -7.17 -1.40
N SER A 37 14.00 -8.32 -0.94
CA SER A 37 13.83 -8.79 0.46
C SER A 37 14.27 -7.76 1.51
N GLY A 38 15.33 -7.00 1.23
CA GLY A 38 15.83 -5.94 2.10
C GLY A 38 14.91 -4.72 2.23
N LEU A 39 13.86 -4.60 1.39
CA LEU A 39 12.95 -3.46 1.36
C LEU A 39 11.52 -3.81 1.77
N GLN A 40 11.17 -5.09 1.90
CA GLN A 40 9.79 -5.52 2.15
C GLN A 40 9.16 -4.88 3.40
N TYR A 41 9.92 -4.68 4.48
CA TYR A 41 9.42 -4.06 5.71
C TYR A 41 9.10 -2.55 5.57
N LEU A 42 9.50 -1.92 4.46
CA LEU A 42 9.16 -0.54 4.12
C LEU A 42 7.81 -0.42 3.41
N PHE A 43 7.17 -1.55 3.12
CA PHE A 43 5.87 -1.61 2.47
C PHE A 43 4.90 -2.43 3.30
N ILE A 44 3.61 -2.15 3.11
CA ILE A 44 2.51 -2.97 3.61
C ILE A 44 1.67 -3.44 2.43
N GLU A 45 0.90 -4.50 2.65
CA GLU A 45 0.08 -5.13 1.62
C GLU A 45 -1.40 -5.12 2.03
N PRO A 46 -2.03 -3.93 2.14
CA PRO A 46 -3.46 -3.82 2.42
C PRO A 46 -4.28 -4.40 1.26
N SER A 47 -5.50 -4.87 1.54
CA SER A 47 -6.36 -5.35 0.49
C SER A 47 -6.75 -4.20 -0.45
N ARG A 48 -7.08 -4.52 -1.71
CA ARG A 48 -7.58 -3.51 -2.67
C ARG A 48 -8.80 -2.75 -2.12
N LYS A 49 -9.66 -3.44 -1.37
CA LYS A 49 -10.81 -2.81 -0.71
C LYS A 49 -10.36 -1.77 0.31
N ASP A 50 -9.43 -2.14 1.19
CA ASP A 50 -8.92 -1.25 2.23
C ASP A 50 -8.21 -0.03 1.64
N VAL A 51 -7.48 -0.19 0.54
CA VAL A 51 -6.86 0.94 -0.18
C VAL A 51 -7.91 1.94 -0.66
N TRP A 52 -8.98 1.49 -1.29
CA TRP A 52 -10.01 2.40 -1.77
C TRP A 52 -10.81 3.04 -0.63
N GLU A 53 -11.12 2.28 0.42
CA GLU A 53 -11.78 2.81 1.64
C GLU A 53 -10.93 3.89 2.31
N ALA A 54 -9.61 3.66 2.40
CA ALA A 54 -8.65 4.62 2.91
C ALA A 54 -8.61 5.92 2.07
N LEU A 55 -8.66 5.79 0.74
CA LEU A 55 -8.57 6.92 -0.20
C LEU A 55 -9.83 7.79 -0.28
N ASP A 56 -10.93 7.40 0.35
CA ASP A 56 -12.15 8.23 0.40
C ASP A 56 -11.89 9.63 0.97
N GLY A 57 -10.99 9.75 1.95
CA GLY A 57 -10.56 11.03 2.54
C GLY A 57 -9.79 11.94 1.58
N TRP A 58 -9.34 11.42 0.44
CA TRP A 58 -8.45 12.06 -0.53
C TRP A 58 -9.09 12.35 -1.89
N LYS A 59 -10.38 12.05 -2.09
CA LYS A 59 -11.09 12.28 -3.37
C LYS A 59 -10.97 13.71 -3.92
N TRP A 60 -10.66 14.69 -3.06
CA TRP A 60 -10.47 16.08 -3.43
C TRP A 60 -9.14 16.39 -4.14
N ILE A 61 -8.15 15.49 -4.15
CA ILE A 61 -6.79 15.77 -4.65
C ILE A 61 -6.57 15.36 -6.12
N GLY A 62 -7.57 14.78 -6.78
CA GLY A 62 -7.51 14.37 -8.19
C GLY A 62 -6.88 12.98 -8.38
N LEU A 63 -7.57 11.94 -7.91
CA LEU A 63 -7.14 10.54 -8.02
C LEU A 63 -7.65 9.83 -9.30
N ASP A 64 -8.39 10.53 -10.15
CA ASP A 64 -9.04 9.93 -11.31
C ASP A 64 -8.04 9.30 -12.29
N GLY A 65 -8.33 8.06 -12.71
CA GLY A 65 -7.48 7.29 -13.63
C GLY A 65 -6.19 6.74 -13.02
N LEU A 66 -5.93 6.96 -11.73
CA LEU A 66 -4.75 6.44 -11.04
C LEU A 66 -5.00 5.04 -10.47
N GLU A 67 -4.10 4.10 -10.75
CA GLU A 67 -4.16 2.74 -10.20
C GLU A 67 -3.18 2.59 -9.02
N PRO A 68 -3.66 2.28 -7.79
CA PRO A 68 -2.77 2.01 -6.66
C PRO A 68 -1.85 0.81 -6.95
N GLY A 69 -0.54 1.02 -6.82
CA GLY A 69 0.48 0.02 -7.10
C GLY A 69 1.24 -0.49 -5.88
N ALA A 70 1.43 0.35 -4.86
CA ALA A 70 2.08 -0.03 -3.61
C ALA A 70 1.76 0.95 -2.48
N VAL A 71 1.97 0.51 -1.24
CA VAL A 71 1.74 1.31 -0.04
C VAL A 71 2.95 1.24 0.88
N SER A 72 3.50 2.40 1.26
CA SER A 72 4.63 2.49 2.20
C SER A 72 4.22 2.06 3.61
N ALA A 73 5.19 1.74 4.47
CA ALA A 73 4.95 1.46 5.88
C ALA A 73 4.31 2.65 6.63
N PHE A 74 4.40 3.87 6.10
CA PHE A 74 3.70 5.06 6.60
C PHE A 74 2.36 5.31 5.90
N GLY A 75 1.90 4.41 5.03
CA GLY A 75 0.62 4.53 4.33
C GLY A 75 0.62 5.47 3.13
N ASP A 76 1.79 5.94 2.66
CA ASP A 76 1.89 6.67 1.39
C ASP A 76 1.55 5.73 0.25
N VAL A 77 0.81 6.21 -0.74
CA VAL A 77 0.31 5.38 -1.84
C VAL A 77 1.00 5.76 -3.13
N PHE A 78 1.68 4.79 -3.75
CA PHE A 78 2.24 4.92 -5.09
C PHE A 78 1.19 4.48 -6.11
N PHE A 79 0.98 5.30 -7.13
CA PHE A 79 0.02 5.07 -8.19
C PHE A 79 0.71 4.93 -9.53
N ARG A 80 0.19 4.06 -10.39
CA ARG A 80 0.46 4.07 -11.83
C ARG A 80 -0.54 5.02 -12.49
N ALA A 81 -0.03 6.02 -13.21
CA ALA A 81 -0.84 6.93 -14.00
C ALA A 81 -1.06 6.37 -15.42
N PRO A 82 -2.08 6.85 -16.16
CA PRO A 82 -2.37 6.39 -17.52
C PRO A 82 -1.23 6.61 -18.52
N ASP A 83 -0.39 7.61 -18.28
CA ASP A 83 0.80 7.92 -19.10
C ASP A 83 2.01 7.02 -18.76
N GLY A 84 1.88 6.11 -17.80
CA GLY A 84 2.94 5.22 -17.33
C GLY A 84 3.79 5.79 -16.18
N SER A 85 3.64 7.08 -15.85
CA SER A 85 4.34 7.72 -14.74
C SER A 85 3.89 7.18 -13.38
N VAL A 86 4.74 7.37 -12.37
CA VAL A 86 4.44 7.00 -10.99
C VAL A 86 4.16 8.25 -10.18
N LYS A 87 2.98 8.32 -9.58
CA LYS A 87 2.60 9.38 -8.64
C LYS A 87 2.64 8.87 -7.20
N LEU A 88 3.09 9.70 -6.27
CA LEU A 88 3.07 9.44 -4.85
C LEU A 88 2.05 10.36 -4.18
N LEU A 89 1.15 9.78 -3.40
CA LEU A 89 0.35 10.51 -2.43
C LEU A 89 1.08 10.52 -1.09
N ASP A 90 1.67 11.66 -0.78
CA ASP A 90 2.45 11.93 0.43
C ASP A 90 1.51 12.27 1.60
N MET A 91 1.50 11.39 2.60
CA MET A 91 0.66 11.52 3.78
C MET A 91 1.13 12.60 4.74
N VAL A 92 2.42 12.92 4.74
CA VAL A 92 3.01 13.97 5.57
C VAL A 92 2.74 15.33 4.95
N GLY A 93 3.07 15.49 3.67
CA GLY A 93 3.00 16.75 2.95
C GLY A 93 1.65 17.06 2.32
N GLY A 94 0.73 16.10 2.21
CA GLY A 94 -0.61 16.33 1.68
C GLY A 94 -0.66 16.55 0.17
N ARG A 95 0.30 15.99 -0.56
CA ARG A 95 0.49 16.26 -2.00
C ARG A 95 0.45 14.99 -2.82
N LEU A 96 -0.03 15.13 -4.06
CA LEU A 96 0.06 14.13 -5.10
C LEU A 96 1.06 14.60 -6.16
N THR A 97 2.22 13.94 -6.24
CA THR A 97 3.33 14.38 -7.10
C THR A 97 3.87 13.23 -7.94
N GLN A 98 4.29 13.51 -9.17
CA GLN A 98 5.06 12.55 -9.97
C GLN A 98 6.45 12.36 -9.34
N VAL A 99 6.82 11.11 -9.07
CA VAL A 99 8.11 10.74 -8.45
C VAL A 99 9.00 9.92 -9.38
N SER A 100 8.43 9.36 -10.45
CA SER A 100 9.18 8.61 -11.45
C SER A 100 8.44 8.56 -12.79
N GLU A 101 9.18 8.40 -13.89
CA GLU A 101 8.62 8.25 -15.25
C GLU A 101 8.01 6.86 -15.49
N THR A 102 8.50 5.83 -14.77
CA THR A 102 7.99 4.46 -14.91
C THR A 102 8.13 3.70 -13.60
N TRP A 103 7.39 2.59 -13.47
CA TRP A 103 7.51 1.70 -12.31
C TRP A 103 8.91 1.06 -12.19
N SER A 104 9.55 0.74 -13.31
CA SER A 104 10.91 0.20 -13.33
C SER A 104 11.89 1.23 -12.79
N ALA A 105 11.79 2.48 -13.27
CA ALA A 105 12.65 3.57 -12.80
C ALA A 105 12.44 3.87 -11.30
N LEU A 106 11.21 3.77 -10.77
CA LEU A 106 10.99 3.83 -9.32
C LEU A 106 11.76 2.73 -8.59
N THR A 107 11.67 1.50 -9.09
CA THR A 107 12.35 0.35 -8.46
C THR A 107 13.87 0.56 -8.43
N ASP A 108 14.45 1.09 -9.50
CA ASP A 108 15.86 1.43 -9.57
C ASP A 108 16.23 2.57 -8.61
N GLN A 109 15.41 3.63 -8.54
CA GLN A 109 15.60 4.73 -7.59
C GLN A 109 15.61 4.24 -6.14
N LEU A 110 14.80 3.24 -5.80
CA LEU A 110 14.77 2.67 -4.45
C LEU A 110 16.01 1.84 -4.09
N ASN A 111 16.98 1.66 -5.00
CA ASN A 111 18.30 1.16 -4.62
C ASN A 111 19.16 2.22 -3.92
N ASP A 112 18.88 3.50 -4.16
CA ASP A 112 19.54 4.64 -3.51
C ASP A 112 18.98 4.86 -2.08
N PRO A 113 19.82 4.81 -1.03
CA PRO A 113 19.40 5.08 0.34
C PRO A 113 18.70 6.43 0.56
N ASP A 114 19.14 7.49 -0.12
CA ASP A 114 18.61 8.84 0.07
C ASP A 114 17.21 8.93 -0.54
N ARG A 115 17.03 8.39 -1.76
CA ARG A 115 15.71 8.27 -2.39
C ARG A 115 14.76 7.38 -1.60
N ARG A 116 15.24 6.28 -1.01
CA ARG A 116 14.42 5.48 -0.09
C ARG A 116 13.97 6.28 1.12
N ASN A 117 14.87 7.09 1.70
CA ASN A 117 14.52 7.89 2.86
C ASN A 117 13.52 8.99 2.50
N GLU A 118 13.70 9.65 1.36
CA GLU A 118 12.79 10.67 0.85
C GLU A 118 11.38 10.12 0.56
N LEU A 119 11.29 8.99 -0.15
CA LEU A 119 10.01 8.48 -0.64
C LEU A 119 9.27 7.58 0.36
N LEU A 120 9.99 6.94 1.28
CA LEU A 120 9.44 5.91 2.18
C LEU A 120 9.67 6.20 3.66
N LEU A 121 10.33 7.31 4.00
CA LEU A 121 10.80 7.59 5.36
C LEU A 121 11.61 6.42 5.94
N ALA A 122 12.44 5.79 5.10
CA ALA A 122 13.08 4.51 5.39
C ALA A 122 13.91 4.50 6.68
N GLY A 123 14.59 5.61 7.01
CA GLY A 123 15.32 5.75 8.28
C GLY A 123 14.40 5.68 9.50
N LEU A 124 13.25 6.35 9.45
CA LEU A 124 12.24 6.33 10.51
C LEU A 124 11.57 4.97 10.62
N ALA A 125 11.18 4.35 9.51
CA ALA A 125 10.61 3.01 9.49
C ALA A 125 11.58 1.97 10.08
N THR A 126 12.86 2.05 9.72
CA THR A 126 13.92 1.19 10.27
C THR A 126 14.05 1.37 11.78
N ALA A 127 14.09 2.62 12.24
CA ALA A 127 14.26 2.93 13.65
C ALA A 127 13.04 2.52 14.49
N ALA A 128 11.82 2.72 13.98
CA ALA A 128 10.58 2.26 14.62
C ALA A 128 10.59 0.73 14.79
N ARG A 129 10.94 -0.01 13.72
CA ARG A 129 11.05 -1.47 13.78
C ARG A 129 12.11 -1.94 14.76
N LYS A 130 13.28 -1.28 14.81
CA LYS A 130 14.36 -1.59 15.78
C LYS A 130 13.93 -1.37 17.23
N LYS A 131 12.95 -0.49 17.49
CA LYS A 131 12.33 -0.29 18.81
C LYS A 131 11.22 -1.30 19.13
N GLY A 132 10.99 -2.30 18.27
CA GLY A 132 9.98 -3.32 18.48
C GLY A 132 8.58 -2.98 17.94
N LEU A 133 8.42 -1.84 17.26
CA LEU A 133 7.17 -1.54 16.54
C LEU A 133 7.14 -2.35 15.24
N VAL A 134 6.75 -3.62 15.34
CA VAL A 134 6.55 -4.48 14.16
C VAL A 134 5.08 -4.36 13.72
N LEU A 135 4.88 -3.99 12.45
CA LEU A 135 3.55 -3.88 11.84
C LEU A 135 2.91 -5.26 11.68
N GLY A 136 1.67 -5.38 12.12
CA GLY A 136 0.78 -6.50 11.82
C GLY A 136 -0.04 -6.25 10.56
N ALA A 137 -0.93 -7.20 10.25
CA ALA A 137 -1.81 -7.09 9.09
C ALA A 137 -2.73 -5.86 9.21
N GLY A 138 -2.79 -5.06 8.15
CA GLY A 138 -3.62 -3.84 8.09
C GLY A 138 -3.11 -2.68 8.94
N GLU A 139 -1.95 -2.81 9.60
CA GLU A 139 -1.33 -1.72 10.35
C GLU A 139 -0.33 -0.94 9.49
N CYS A 140 -0.19 0.35 9.80
CA CYS A 140 0.89 1.21 9.31
C CYS A 140 1.47 2.03 10.47
N TYR A 141 2.57 2.73 10.21
CA TYR A 141 3.09 3.75 11.10
C TYR A 141 2.35 5.06 10.91
N ASP A 142 2.25 5.82 12.01
CA ASP A 142 1.83 7.21 12.01
C ASP A 142 2.55 8.00 13.09
N PHE A 143 2.54 9.32 12.97
CA PHE A 143 3.01 10.22 14.01
C PHE A 143 1.86 10.53 14.98
N GLU A 144 2.13 10.49 16.28
CA GLU A 144 1.14 10.76 17.35
C GLU A 144 0.39 12.07 17.12
N LYS A 145 1.13 13.09 16.68
CA LYS A 145 0.56 14.32 16.14
C LYS A 145 0.93 14.44 14.65
N PRO A 146 -0.04 14.64 13.74
CA PRO A 146 0.25 14.83 12.32
C PRO A 146 1.25 15.98 12.09
N PRO A 147 2.32 15.79 11.30
CA PRO A 147 3.33 16.84 11.08
C PRO A 147 2.77 18.14 10.52
N VAL A 148 1.75 18.07 9.66
CA VAL A 148 1.04 19.25 9.12
C VAL A 148 0.36 20.10 10.20
N LEU A 149 0.09 19.54 11.38
CA LEU A 149 -0.44 20.24 12.55
C LEU A 149 0.67 20.70 13.51
N GLY A 150 1.94 20.65 13.08
CA GLY A 150 3.11 20.93 13.90
C GLY A 150 3.44 19.78 14.85
N GLY A 151 3.29 18.54 14.39
CA GLY A 151 3.86 17.36 15.04
C GLY A 151 5.33 17.16 14.68
N GLU A 152 6.09 16.55 15.58
CA GLU A 152 7.51 16.27 15.33
C GLU A 152 7.68 14.97 14.52
N MET A 153 8.50 15.03 13.48
CA MET A 153 8.86 13.87 12.66
C MET A 153 10.04 13.12 13.26
N SER A 154 9.82 12.45 14.39
CA SER A 154 10.85 11.64 15.05
C SER A 154 10.35 10.29 15.50
N VAL A 155 11.29 9.37 15.73
CA VAL A 155 10.99 7.98 16.12
C VAL A 155 10.28 7.89 17.47
N ALA A 156 10.40 8.92 18.32
CA ALA A 156 9.69 8.97 19.60
C ALA A 156 8.20 9.25 19.42
N GLN A 157 7.80 9.83 18.28
CA GLN A 157 6.41 10.16 17.96
C GLN A 157 5.74 9.09 17.10
N ILE A 158 6.44 8.02 16.71
CA ILE A 158 5.87 6.98 15.85
C ILE A 158 5.12 5.95 16.68
N ASN A 159 3.89 5.66 16.26
CA ASN A 159 3.07 4.56 16.76
C ASN A 159 2.55 3.71 15.60
N LYS A 160 1.98 2.55 15.93
CA LYS A 160 1.21 1.74 14.98
C LYS A 160 -0.25 2.15 15.02
N THR A 161 -0.93 2.10 13.88
CA THR A 161 -2.36 2.33 13.76
C THR A 161 -2.91 1.56 12.56
N PHE A 162 -4.23 1.53 12.38
CA PHE A 162 -4.83 0.91 11.20
C PHE A 162 -4.66 1.80 9.98
N PHE A 163 -4.18 1.20 8.88
CA PHE A 163 -3.94 1.86 7.61
C PHE A 163 -5.16 2.64 7.11
N VAL A 164 -6.35 2.03 7.11
CA VAL A 164 -7.59 2.66 6.63
C VAL A 164 -7.92 3.92 7.43
N VAL A 165 -7.87 3.82 8.76
CA VAL A 165 -8.16 4.94 9.68
C VAL A 165 -7.17 6.08 9.45
N LYS A 166 -5.88 5.76 9.44
CA LYS A 166 -4.79 6.71 9.30
C LYS A 166 -4.89 7.49 8.00
N VAL A 167 -4.99 6.79 6.87
CA VAL A 167 -4.94 7.42 5.55
C VAL A 167 -6.21 8.24 5.32
N HIS A 168 -7.37 7.73 5.73
CA HIS A 168 -8.63 8.45 5.63
C HIS A 168 -8.60 9.77 6.45
N ILE A 169 -8.16 9.71 7.71
CA ILE A 169 -8.04 10.89 8.59
C ILE A 169 -7.02 11.90 8.03
N ALA A 170 -5.86 11.44 7.56
CA ALA A 170 -4.85 12.31 6.96
C ALA A 170 -5.43 13.12 5.78
N GLY A 171 -6.23 12.48 4.91
CA GLY A 171 -6.88 13.16 3.80
C GLY A 171 -7.88 14.23 4.24
N GLN A 172 -8.64 13.97 5.30
CA GLN A 172 -9.56 14.97 5.87
C GLN A 172 -8.83 16.16 6.49
N ILE A 173 -7.71 15.92 7.17
CA ILE A 173 -6.87 16.97 7.76
C ILE A 173 -6.26 17.82 6.65
N HIS A 174 -5.63 17.19 5.66
CA HIS A 174 -5.00 17.90 4.54
C HIS A 174 -6.00 18.74 3.73
N ARG A 175 -7.24 18.23 3.54
CA ARG A 175 -8.31 19.01 2.91
C ARG A 175 -8.61 20.33 3.64
N GLN A 176 -8.55 20.32 4.97
CA GLN A 176 -8.87 21.49 5.79
C GLN A 176 -7.76 22.54 5.78
N VAL A 177 -6.52 22.13 5.55
CA VAL A 177 -5.34 22.99 5.72
C VAL A 177 -4.66 23.40 4.41
N LYS A 178 -5.00 22.75 3.29
CA LYS A 178 -4.33 22.95 1.98
C LYS A 178 -4.33 24.39 1.46
N ASP A 179 -5.32 25.21 1.85
CA ASP A 179 -5.47 26.60 1.39
C ASP A 179 -5.04 27.63 2.45
N LEU A 180 -4.48 27.17 3.58
CA LEU A 180 -4.03 28.06 4.64
C LEU A 180 -2.64 28.63 4.32
N PRO A 181 -2.38 29.92 4.62
CA PRO A 181 -1.05 30.49 4.49
C PRO A 181 -0.02 29.75 5.37
N PRO A 182 1.24 29.65 4.93
CA PRO A 182 2.32 29.12 5.75
C PRO A 182 2.40 29.81 7.12
N GLY A 183 2.60 29.03 8.18
CA GLY A 183 2.68 29.55 9.55
C GLY A 183 1.34 29.77 10.25
N THR A 184 0.21 29.46 9.60
CA THR A 184 -1.11 29.52 10.24
C THR A 184 -1.17 28.56 11.44
N LYS A 185 -1.53 29.08 12.62
CA LYS A 185 -1.75 28.25 13.81
C LYS A 185 -3.06 27.48 13.69
N ILE A 186 -3.00 26.16 13.77
CA ILE A 186 -4.17 25.28 13.70
C ILE A 186 -4.54 24.84 15.11
N ASN A 187 -5.66 25.35 15.63
CA ASN A 187 -6.13 25.06 16.99
C ASN A 187 -7.16 23.91 17.04
N LYS A 188 -7.82 23.60 15.92
CA LYS A 188 -8.87 22.59 15.82
C LYS A 188 -8.92 22.02 14.41
N VAL A 189 -9.12 20.71 14.31
CA VAL A 189 -9.52 20.01 13.09
C VAL A 189 -10.82 19.25 13.35
N THR A 190 -11.63 19.07 12.33
CA THR A 190 -12.86 18.26 12.42
C THR A 190 -12.65 16.97 11.65
N ILE A 191 -12.93 15.83 12.28
CA ILE A 191 -12.91 14.51 11.63
C ILE A 191 -14.35 14.05 11.46
N GLY A 192 -14.76 13.84 10.23
CA GLY A 192 -16.05 13.26 9.85
C GLY A 192 -15.99 11.73 9.82
N ASN A 193 -17.16 11.11 9.93
CA ASN A 193 -17.29 9.65 9.97
C ASN A 193 -17.31 8.96 8.60
N ARG A 194 -17.37 9.72 7.49
CA ARG A 194 -17.49 9.25 6.10
C ARG A 194 -16.95 10.29 5.12
#